data_AF-A0A7Y0XZK3-F1
#
_entry.id   AF-A0A7Y0XZK3-F1
#
_cell.length_a   1.000
_cell.length_b   1.000
_cell.length_c   1.000
_cell.angle_alpha   90.00
_cell.angle_beta   90.00
_cell.angle_gamma   90.00
#
_symmetry.space_group_name_H-M   'P 1'
#
loop_
_entity.id
_entity.type
_entity.pdbx_description
1 polymer ?
#
loop_
_entity_poly.entity_id
_entity_poly.type
_entity_poly.pdbx_seq_one_letter_code
_entity_poly.pdbx_strand_id
1 'polypeptide(L)'
;MNALFSANAHDRKHKNDNNELINFYVVPSIPCFELWLLLHFVSVRGHIHRNEVVRQLKKDDYIPKYTKGGSGYFNMTKDRLEVAYKNADLLAANNPLETAKNTENPYTSVGKLVKILTSLNAHLQR
;
A
#
# COMPACT_ATOMS: atom_id res chain seq x y z
N MET A 1 -13.22 -1.72 -18.14
CA MET A 1 -13.11 -2.94 -17.30
C MET A 1 -12.33 -2.56 -16.04
N ASN A 2 -12.90 -2.73 -14.84
CA ASN A 2 -12.27 -2.30 -13.59
C ASN A 2 -11.14 -3.28 -13.21
N ALA A 3 -9.93 -2.78 -12.93
CA ALA A 3 -8.76 -3.60 -12.56
C ALA A 3 -9.05 -4.57 -11.40
N LEU A 4 -9.97 -4.21 -10.49
CA LEU A 4 -10.38 -5.07 -9.39
C LEU A 4 -11.15 -6.31 -9.87
N PHE A 5 -12.02 -6.15 -10.88
CA PHE A 5 -12.82 -7.25 -11.42
C PHE A 5 -11.92 -8.23 -12.19
N SER A 6 -11.00 -7.71 -12.99
CA SER A 6 -10.04 -8.53 -13.72
C SER A 6 -9.19 -9.37 -12.77
N ALA A 7 -8.70 -8.78 -11.68
CA ALA A 7 -7.85 -9.50 -10.73
C ALA A 7 -8.63 -10.55 -9.91
N ASN A 8 -9.88 -10.28 -9.52
CA ASN A 8 -10.73 -11.29 -8.86
C ASN A 8 -11.05 -12.48 -9.76
N ALA A 9 -11.08 -12.31 -11.08
CA ALA A 9 -11.31 -13.41 -12.02
C ALA A 9 -10.14 -14.43 -12.09
N HIS A 10 -8.98 -14.10 -11.52
CA HIS A 10 -7.84 -15.00 -11.41
C HIS A 10 -7.76 -15.75 -10.07
N ASP A 11 -8.59 -15.37 -9.09
CA ASP A 11 -8.60 -16.03 -7.79
C ASP A 11 -8.99 -17.50 -7.93
N ARG A 12 -8.19 -18.38 -7.32
CA ARG A 12 -8.36 -19.84 -7.35
C ARG A 12 -8.42 -20.45 -8.76
N LYS A 13 -7.86 -19.77 -9.76
CA LYS A 13 -7.81 -20.26 -11.15
C LYS A 13 -6.56 -21.07 -11.47
N HIS A 14 -5.46 -20.79 -10.75
CA HIS A 14 -4.16 -21.39 -10.98
C HIS A 14 -3.75 -22.27 -9.81
N LYS A 15 -2.85 -23.22 -10.05
CA LYS A 15 -2.27 -24.08 -9.02
C LYS A 15 -0.78 -23.80 -8.83
N ASN A 16 -0.29 -23.98 -7.62
CA ASN A 16 1.14 -23.94 -7.30
C ASN A 16 1.81 -25.28 -7.63
N ASP A 17 3.12 -25.37 -7.39
CA ASP A 17 3.91 -26.60 -7.64
C ASP A 17 3.47 -27.79 -6.75
N ASN A 18 2.77 -27.52 -5.64
CA ASN A 18 2.16 -28.52 -4.78
C ASN A 18 0.77 -28.96 -5.26
N ASN A 19 0.33 -28.53 -6.45
CA ASN A 19 -1.00 -28.79 -7.02
C ASN A 19 -2.17 -28.19 -6.20
N GLU A 20 -1.88 -27.21 -5.34
CA GLU A 20 -2.85 -26.47 -4.53
C GLU A 20 -3.30 -25.21 -5.25
N LEU A 21 -4.57 -24.82 -5.09
CA LEU A 21 -5.10 -23.60 -5.70
C LEU A 21 -4.46 -22.34 -5.10
N ILE A 22 -4.05 -21.41 -5.97
CA ILE A 22 -3.44 -20.13 -5.59
C ILE A 22 -4.53 -19.07 -5.39
N ASN A 23 -4.40 -18.31 -4.30
CA ASN A 23 -5.22 -17.14 -4.07
C ASN A 23 -4.62 -15.91 -4.76
N PHE A 24 -5.44 -15.13 -5.45
CA PHE A 24 -5.06 -13.86 -6.07
C PHE A 24 -5.69 -12.70 -5.30
N TYR A 25 -4.84 -11.82 -4.77
CA TYR A 25 -5.28 -10.65 -4.00
C TYR A 25 -4.93 -9.36 -4.72
N VAL A 26 -5.87 -8.42 -4.74
CA VAL A 26 -5.62 -7.08 -5.27
C VAL A 26 -5.09 -6.17 -4.19
N VAL A 27 -4.02 -5.44 -4.52
CA VAL A 27 -3.40 -4.46 -3.62
C VAL A 27 -3.50 -3.06 -4.23
N PRO A 28 -4.69 -2.41 -4.21
CA PRO A 28 -4.83 -1.03 -4.69
C PRO A 28 -3.96 -0.04 -3.91
N SER A 29 -3.50 0.99 -4.61
CA SER A 29 -2.88 2.18 -4.04
C SER A 29 -3.26 3.40 -4.88
N ILE A 30 -4.24 4.14 -4.40
CA ILE A 30 -4.86 5.30 -5.04
C ILE A 30 -4.47 6.53 -4.22
N PRO A 31 -3.83 7.55 -4.81
CA PRO A 31 -3.60 7.72 -6.25
C PRO A 31 -2.37 6.99 -6.80
N CYS A 32 -1.42 6.58 -5.95
CA CYS A 32 -0.19 5.92 -6.36
C CYS A 32 0.46 5.16 -5.20
N PHE A 33 1.53 4.41 -5.48
CA PHE A 33 2.28 3.64 -4.45
C PHE A 33 2.89 4.55 -3.38
N GLU A 34 3.30 5.77 -3.73
CA GLU A 34 3.92 6.73 -2.81
C GLU A 34 3.02 7.13 -1.65
N LEU A 35 1.70 6.93 -1.77
CA LEU A 35 0.79 7.11 -0.65
C LEU A 35 1.20 6.23 0.53
N TRP A 36 1.57 4.97 0.30
CA TRP A 36 2.04 4.08 1.34
C TRP A 36 3.29 4.63 2.06
N LEU A 37 4.24 5.19 1.31
CA LEU A 37 5.43 5.80 1.90
C LEU A 37 5.06 7.03 2.75
N LEU A 38 4.18 7.90 2.25
CA LEU A 38 3.73 9.10 2.96
C LEU A 38 3.05 8.77 4.29
N LEU A 39 2.29 7.68 4.36
CA LEU A 39 1.55 7.26 5.56
C LEU A 39 2.46 6.88 6.73
N HIS A 40 3.76 6.68 6.53
CA HIS A 40 4.73 6.48 7.62
C HIS A 40 4.99 7.77 8.42
N PHE A 41 4.64 8.93 7.85
CA PHE A 41 4.94 10.23 8.43
C PHE A 41 3.69 11.02 8.79
N VAL A 42 2.61 10.90 8.00
CA VAL A 42 1.41 11.72 8.18
C VAL A 42 0.13 10.97 7.86
N SER A 43 -0.93 11.26 8.62
CA SER A 43 -2.29 10.80 8.34
C SER A 43 -2.90 11.63 7.20
N VAL A 44 -3.42 10.96 6.17
CA VAL A 44 -4.15 11.58 5.07
C VAL A 44 -5.65 11.40 5.31
N ARG A 45 -6.43 12.49 5.28
CA ARG A 45 -7.87 12.47 5.65
C ARG A 45 -8.83 12.96 4.57
N GLY A 46 -8.35 13.21 3.36
CA GLY A 46 -9.16 13.69 2.24
C GLY A 46 -8.47 13.48 0.90
N HIS A 47 -9.10 13.96 -0.17
CA HIS A 47 -8.55 13.86 -1.52
C HIS A 47 -7.10 14.37 -1.58
N ILE A 48 -6.23 13.60 -2.25
CA ILE A 48 -4.84 13.96 -2.46
C ILE A 48 -4.42 13.47 -3.85
N HIS A 49 -3.92 14.39 -4.68
CA HIS A 49 -3.44 14.03 -6.01
C HIS A 49 -2.02 13.45 -5.95
N ARG A 50 -1.63 12.61 -6.92
CA ARG A 50 -0.32 11.93 -6.92
C ARG A 50 0.87 12.88 -6.77
N ASN A 51 0.79 14.07 -7.39
CA ASN A 51 1.86 15.07 -7.34
C ASN A 51 1.97 15.69 -5.95
N GLU A 52 0.84 15.85 -5.25
CA GLU A 52 0.79 16.30 -3.86
C GLU A 52 1.45 15.27 -2.94
N VAL A 53 1.13 13.99 -3.12
CA VAL A 53 1.73 12.89 -2.35
C VAL A 53 3.26 12.95 -2.45
N VAL A 54 3.81 13.04 -3.67
CA VAL A 54 5.25 13.12 -3.90
C VAL A 54 5.85 14.40 -3.31
N ARG A 55 5.16 15.55 -3.44
CA ARG A 55 5.64 16.82 -2.87
C ARG A 55 5.72 16.74 -1.35
N GLN A 56 4.72 16.18 -0.68
CA GLN A 56 4.75 16.02 0.77
C GLN A 56 5.82 15.03 1.23
N LEU A 57 6.01 13.94 0.50
CA LEU A 57 7.04 12.94 0.82
C LEU A 57 8.45 13.55 0.83
N LYS A 58 8.68 14.59 0.02
CA LYS A 58 9.95 15.33 -0.10
C LYS A 58 10.17 16.41 0.95
N LYS A 59 9.32 16.52 1.98
CA LYS A 59 9.57 17.44 3.11
C LYS A 59 10.86 17.04 3.84
N ASP A 60 11.53 18.03 4.44
CA ASP A 60 12.84 17.89 5.09
C ASP A 60 12.87 16.78 6.17
N ASP A 61 11.78 16.65 6.94
CA ASP A 61 11.67 15.65 8.01
C ASP A 61 11.23 14.24 7.53
N TYR A 62 10.97 14.06 6.22
CA TYR A 62 10.43 12.82 5.65
C TYR A 62 11.48 12.12 4.77
N ILE A 63 11.39 12.25 3.44
CA ILE A 63 12.34 11.69 2.47
C ILE A 63 12.71 12.79 1.46
N PRO A 64 13.57 13.76 1.84
CA PRO A 64 13.80 14.97 1.04
C PRO A 64 14.31 14.66 -0.39
N LYS A 65 15.16 13.63 -0.49
CA LYS A 65 15.77 13.17 -1.73
C LYS A 65 14.96 12.05 -2.42
N TYR A 66 13.66 11.93 -2.14
CA TYR A 66 12.83 10.88 -2.75
C TYR A 66 12.90 10.93 -4.28
N THR A 67 13.20 9.77 -4.88
CA THR A 67 13.17 9.52 -6.32
C THR A 67 12.38 8.25 -6.61
N LYS A 68 11.51 8.29 -7.62
CA LYS A 68 10.68 7.15 -7.97
C LYS A 68 11.55 5.97 -8.42
N GLY A 69 11.29 4.78 -7.87
CA GLY A 69 12.08 3.58 -8.16
C GLY A 69 13.42 3.51 -7.43
N GLY A 70 13.71 4.45 -6.53
CA GLY A 70 14.90 4.37 -5.67
C GLY A 70 14.86 3.19 -4.71
N SER A 71 16.04 2.78 -4.24
CA SER A 71 16.23 1.71 -3.26
C SER A 71 16.37 2.24 -1.84
N GLY A 72 16.25 1.37 -0.84
CA GLY A 72 16.52 1.70 0.56
C GLY A 72 15.35 2.34 1.33
N TYR A 73 14.26 2.72 0.64
CA TYR A 73 13.09 3.33 1.29
C TYR A 73 12.48 2.46 2.39
N PHE A 74 12.38 1.15 2.18
CA PHE A 74 11.88 0.26 3.22
C PHE A 74 12.76 0.31 4.48
N ASN A 75 14.09 0.31 4.35
CA ASN A 75 14.97 0.40 5.51
C ASN A 75 14.85 1.75 6.23
N MET A 76 14.57 2.83 5.49
CA MET A 76 14.33 4.16 6.07
C MET A 76 13.00 4.25 6.83
N THR A 77 11.98 3.49 6.41
CA THR A 77 10.63 3.63 6.96
C THR A 77 10.18 2.48 7.85
N LYS A 78 10.90 1.35 7.89
CA LYS A 78 10.49 0.13 8.61
C LYS A 78 10.19 0.34 10.10
N ASP A 79 10.93 1.25 10.76
CA ASP A 79 10.73 1.53 12.19
C ASP A 79 9.43 2.30 12.46
N ARG A 80 8.76 2.79 11.40
CA ARG A 80 7.48 3.50 11.45
C ARG A 80 6.31 2.67 10.91
N LEU A 81 6.47 1.36 10.74
CA LEU A 81 5.43 0.51 10.16
C LEU A 81 4.12 0.55 10.96
N GLU A 82 4.16 0.57 12.29
CA GLU A 82 2.96 0.67 13.12
C GLU A 82 2.19 1.98 12.87
N VAL A 83 2.90 3.08 12.67
CA VAL A 83 2.30 4.37 12.30
C VAL A 83 1.65 4.28 10.93
N ALA A 84 2.34 3.69 9.95
CA ALA A 84 1.83 3.51 8.60
C ALA A 84 0.59 2.61 8.56
N TYR A 85 0.57 1.52 9.32
CA TYR A 85 -0.59 0.63 9.45
C TYR A 85 -1.78 1.38 10.02
N LYS A 86 -1.61 2.08 11.14
CA LYS A 86 -2.69 2.87 11.75
C LYS A 86 -3.23 3.92 10.77
N ASN A 87 -2.35 4.62 10.06
CA ASN A 87 -2.76 5.64 9.10
C ASN A 87 -3.48 5.04 7.89
N ALA A 88 -3.05 3.87 7.41
CA ALA A 88 -3.73 3.14 6.33
C ALA A 88 -5.12 2.63 6.77
N ASP A 89 -5.23 2.08 7.98
CA ASP A 89 -6.49 1.59 8.55
C ASP A 89 -7.50 2.74 8.74
N LEU A 90 -7.04 3.89 9.26
CA LEU A 90 -7.85 5.11 9.35
C LEU A 90 -8.27 5.63 7.99
N LEU A 91 -7.37 5.61 7.01
CA LEU A 91 -7.68 6.04 5.65
C LEU A 91 -8.75 5.15 5.02
N ALA A 92 -8.62 3.82 5.18
CA ALA A 92 -9.57 2.84 4.67
C ALA A 92 -10.94 2.92 5.34
N ALA A 93 -10.98 3.20 6.65
CA ALA A 93 -12.24 3.39 7.38
C ALA A 93 -13.01 4.62 6.89
N ASN A 94 -12.30 5.71 6.55
CA ASN A 94 -12.91 6.94 6.07
C ASN A 94 -13.23 6.92 4.56
N ASN A 95 -12.49 6.12 3.79
CA ASN A 95 -12.64 6.02 2.34
C ASN A 95 -12.64 4.55 1.90
N PRO A 96 -13.73 3.79 2.16
CA PRO A 96 -13.82 2.40 1.73
C PRO A 96 -13.52 2.25 0.23
N LEU A 97 -12.89 1.14 -0.15
CA LEU A 97 -12.46 0.91 -1.53
C LEU A 97 -13.63 0.98 -2.53
N GLU A 98 -14.82 0.59 -2.11
CA GLU A 98 -16.06 0.66 -2.87
C GLU A 98 -16.42 2.09 -3.27
N THR A 99 -16.22 3.06 -2.37
CA THR A 99 -16.51 4.48 -2.63
C THR A 99 -15.32 5.17 -3.30
N ALA A 100 -14.09 4.87 -2.87
CA ALA A 100 -12.87 5.49 -3.39
C ALA A 100 -12.66 5.31 -4.89
N LYS A 101 -13.13 4.19 -5.47
CA LYS A 101 -13.10 3.95 -6.93
C LYS A 101 -13.81 5.02 -7.76
N ASN A 102 -14.81 5.68 -7.17
CA ASN A 102 -15.69 6.59 -7.88
C ASN A 102 -15.50 8.06 -7.45
N THR A 103 -14.67 8.35 -6.45
CA THR A 103 -14.61 9.67 -5.79
C THR A 103 -13.22 10.29 -5.73
N GLU A 104 -12.23 9.76 -6.47
CA GLU A 104 -10.82 10.18 -6.40
C GLU A 104 -10.24 10.15 -4.97
N ASN A 105 -10.92 9.51 -4.02
CA ASN A 105 -10.48 9.48 -2.63
C ASN A 105 -9.30 8.52 -2.49
N PRO A 106 -8.29 8.87 -1.66
CA PRO A 106 -7.14 8.01 -1.48
C PRO A 106 -7.52 6.72 -0.74
N TYR A 107 -6.90 5.63 -1.18
CA TYR A 107 -7.03 4.31 -0.55
C TYR A 107 -5.77 3.52 -0.79
N THR A 108 -5.32 2.73 0.18
CA THR A 108 -4.28 1.75 -0.06
C THR A 108 -4.48 0.50 0.80
N SER A 109 -4.23 -0.67 0.23
CA SER A 109 -4.13 -1.92 0.98
C SER A 109 -2.70 -2.46 1.05
N VAL A 110 -1.71 -1.65 0.66
CA VAL A 110 -0.28 -2.02 0.72
C VAL A 110 0.13 -2.41 2.14
N GLY A 111 -0.45 -1.79 3.17
CA GLY A 111 -0.20 -2.19 4.57
C GLY A 111 -0.55 -3.65 4.86
N LYS A 112 -1.58 -4.22 4.23
CA LYS A 112 -1.92 -5.64 4.37
C LYS A 112 -0.84 -6.54 3.75
N LEU A 113 -0.35 -6.16 2.56
CA LEU A 113 0.75 -6.86 1.89
C LEU A 113 2.02 -6.83 2.74
N VAL A 114 2.39 -5.65 3.27
CA VAL A 114 3.61 -5.50 4.06
C VAL A 114 3.53 -6.29 5.37
N LYS A 115 2.37 -6.35 6.04
CA LYS A 115 2.16 -7.23 7.21
C LYS A 115 2.45 -8.70 6.90
N ILE A 116 1.99 -9.20 5.75
CA ILE A 116 2.26 -10.58 5.31
C ILE A 116 3.75 -10.78 5.02
N LEU A 117 4.39 -9.89 4.26
CA LEU A 117 5.80 -10.04 3.89
C LEU A 117 6.73 -9.98 5.12
N THR A 118 6.42 -9.09 6.07
CA THR A 118 7.22 -8.94 7.29
C THR A 118 7.03 -10.11 8.26
N SER A 119 5.84 -10.71 8.34
CA SER A 119 5.65 -11.93 9.13
C SER A 119 6.40 -13.11 8.53
N LEU A 120 6.38 -13.29 7.20
CA LEU A 120 7.15 -14.33 6.52
C LEU A 120 8.66 -14.20 6.79
N ASN A 121 9.20 -12.98 6.72
CA ASN A 121 10.61 -12.75 7.04
C ASN A 121 10.95 -13.11 8.49
N ALA A 122 10.07 -12.79 9.45
CA ALA A 122 10.27 -13.16 10.84
C ALA A 122 10.28 -14.69 11.06
N HIS A 123 9.58 -15.45 10.21
CA HIS A 123 9.59 -16.92 10.25
C HIS A 123 10.84 -17.53 9.60
N LEU A 124 11.44 -16.87 8.60
CA LEU A 124 12.67 -17.35 7.93
C LEU A 124 13.96 -17.08 8.73
N GLN A 125 13.90 -16.25 9.77
CA GLN A 125 15.02 -15.91 10.65
C GLN A 125 15.02 -16.72 11.96
N ARG A 126 14.15 -17.73 12.07
CA ARG A 126 14.07 -18.69 13.19
C ARG A 126 14.56 -20.05 12.72
#